data_AF-A0A3F2V6V8-F1
#
_entry.id   AF-A0A3F2V6V8-F1
#
_cell.length_a   1.000
_cell.length_b   1.000
_cell.length_c   1.000
_cell.angle_alpha   90.00
_cell.angle_beta   90.00
_cell.angle_gamma   90.00
#
_symmetry.space_group_name_H-M   'P 1'
#
loop_
_entity.id
_entity.type
_entity.pdbx_description
1 polymer ?
#
loop_
_entity_poly.entity_id
_entity_poly.type
_entity_poly.pdbx_seq_one_letter_code
_entity_poly.pdbx_strand_id
1 'polypeptide(L)' 'MLSKIISGSQTGADRTALDAGIEHDFPIGGAGPVGRMAEDRPIDLKYHLEEIGGGYRAK' A
#
# COMPACT_ATOMS: atom_id res chain seq x y z
N MET A 1 -22.03 2.79 0.44
CA MET A 1 -21.04 3.81 0.02
C MET A 1 -19.66 3.31 0.41
N LEU A 2 -18.65 3.55 -0.42
CA LEU A 2 -17.25 3.22 -0.11
C LEU A 2 -16.65 4.33 0.78
N SER A 3 -15.73 3.96 1.67
CA SER A 3 -15.16 4.88 2.67
C SER A 3 -13.63 5.01 2.62
N LYS A 4 -12.90 3.98 2.18
CA LYS A 4 -11.43 3.98 2.13
C LYS A 4 -10.90 2.86 1.23
N ILE A 5 -9.78 3.11 0.54
CA ILE A 5 -8.99 2.09 -0.17
C ILE A 5 -7.90 1.58 0.78
N ILE A 6 -7.79 0.26 0.93
CA ILE A 6 -6.73 -0.39 1.73
C ILE A 6 -5.94 -1.32 0.81
N SER A 7 -4.61 -1.18 0.77
CA SER A 7 -3.74 -1.97 -0.10
C SER A 7 -2.33 -2.20 0.49
N GLY A 8 -1.63 -3.25 0.04
CA GLY A 8 -0.27 -3.60 0.44
C GLY A 8 0.84 -2.80 -0.26
N SER A 9 0.49 -1.93 -1.21
CA SER A 9 1.41 -1.05 -1.95
C SER A 9 2.46 -1.74 -2.81
N GLN A 10 2.22 -3.01 -3.13
CA GLN A 10 3.01 -3.73 -4.11
C GLN A 10 2.88 -3.06 -5.49
N THR A 11 3.81 -3.39 -6.38
CA THR A 11 3.70 -3.14 -7.82
C THR A 11 2.35 -3.55 -8.41
N GLY A 12 1.94 -2.89 -9.49
CA GLY A 12 0.71 -3.21 -10.20
C GLY A 12 -0.54 -2.69 -9.50
N ALA A 13 -1.52 -3.56 -9.28
CA ALA A 13 -2.87 -3.18 -8.86
C ALA A 13 -2.89 -2.43 -7.51
N ASP A 14 -2.05 -2.85 -6.57
CA ASP A 14 -1.97 -2.26 -5.24
C ASP A 14 -1.58 -0.78 -5.29
N ARG A 15 -0.47 -0.47 -5.96
CA ARG A 15 -0.02 0.91 -6.14
C ARG A 15 -1.01 1.73 -6.95
N THR A 16 -1.58 1.17 -8.02
CA THR A 16 -2.59 1.87 -8.84
C THR A 16 -3.83 2.23 -8.02
N ALA A 17 -4.29 1.37 -7.11
CA ALA A 17 -5.43 1.68 -6.25
C ALA A 17 -5.14 2.86 -5.30
N LEU A 18 -3.93 2.92 -4.75
CA LEU A 18 -3.52 4.02 -3.87
C LEU A 18 -3.30 5.31 -4.64
N ASP A 19 -2.70 5.24 -5.83
CA ASP A 19 -2.54 6.39 -6.72
C ASP A 19 -3.91 6.97 -7.11
N ALA A 20 -4.87 6.12 -7.50
CA ALA A 20 -6.22 6.56 -7.82
C ALA A 20 -6.92 7.20 -6.61
N GLY A 21 -6.69 6.67 -5.40
CA GLY A 21 -7.23 7.26 -4.19
C GLY A 21 -6.67 8.66 -3.92
N ILE A 22 -5.36 8.85 -4.07
CA ILE A 22 -4.73 10.18 -3.95
C ILE A 22 -5.24 11.14 -5.03
N GLU A 23 -5.31 10.69 -6.28
CA GLU A 23 -5.76 11.51 -7.43
C GLU A 23 -7.20 12.01 -7.26
N HIS A 24 -8.06 11.22 -6.62
CA HIS A 24 -9.46 11.55 -6.40
C HIS A 24 -9.76 12.10 -4.99
N ASP A 25 -8.74 12.47 -4.22
CA ASP A 25 -8.87 12.89 -2.81
C ASP A 25 -9.71 11.89 -1.97
N PHE A 26 -9.67 10.61 -2.35
CA PHE A 26 -10.37 9.54 -1.67
C PHE A 26 -9.48 8.95 -0.57
N PRO A 27 -10.04 8.66 0.63
CA PRO A 27 -9.23 8.13 1.72
C PRO A 27 -8.47 6.85 1.33
N ILE A 28 -7.15 6.83 1.60
CA ILE A 28 -6.28 5.68 1.37
C ILE A 28 -5.58 5.23 2.66
N GLY A 29 -5.13 3.98 2.70
CA GLY A 29 -4.23 3.47 3.72
C GLY A 29 -3.81 2.03 3.44
N GLY A 30 -3.19 1.42 4.44
CA GLY A 30 -2.73 0.03 4.33
C GLY A 30 -1.44 -0.18 5.10
N ALA A 31 -0.81 -1.32 4.83
CA ALA A 31 0.40 -1.74 5.50
C ALA A 31 1.43 -2.21 4.47
N GLY A 32 2.68 -1.78 4.64
CA GLY A 32 3.80 -2.18 3.79
C GLY A 32 4.79 -3.07 4.56
N PRO A 33 5.59 -3.90 3.88
CA PRO A 33 6.67 -4.64 4.53
C PRO A 33 7.74 -3.67 5.07
N VAL A 34 8.43 -4.12 6.12
CA VAL A 34 9.55 -3.38 6.74
C VAL A 34 10.55 -2.89 5.68
N GLY A 35 10.95 -1.63 5.79
CA GLY A 35 11.85 -1.01 4.82
C GLY A 35 11.18 -0.64 3.50
N ARG A 36 9.83 -0.63 3.46
CA ARG A 36 9.02 -0.22 2.30
C ARG A 36 9.33 -1.03 1.05
N MET A 37 9.60 -2.33 1.20
CA MET A 37 9.96 -3.18 0.07
C MET A 37 8.79 -3.39 -0.91
N ALA A 38 9.05 -3.23 -2.20
CA ALA A 38 8.19 -3.67 -3.28
C ALA A 38 9.06 -4.19 -4.43
N GLU A 39 8.47 -4.91 -5.38
CA GLU A 39 9.19 -5.66 -6.43
C GLU A 39 10.06 -4.78 -7.33
N ASP A 40 9.65 -3.55 -7.60
CA ASP A 40 10.34 -2.64 -8.51
C ASP A 40 11.19 -1.59 -7.78
N ARG A 41 10.61 -0.93 -6.77
CA ARG A 41 11.20 0.19 -6.04
C ARG A 41 10.55 0.31 -4.66
N PRO A 42 11.23 0.95 -3.69
CA PRO A 42 10.64 1.20 -2.39
C PRO A 42 9.30 1.95 -2.48
N ILE A 43 8.35 1.57 -1.63
CA ILE A 43 7.04 2.19 -1.50
C ILE A 43 7.22 3.68 -1.15
N ASP A 44 6.49 4.55 -1.85
CA ASP A 44 6.55 6.00 -1.66
C ASP A 44 5.94 6.42 -0.30
N LEU A 45 6.57 7.40 0.36
CA LEU A 45 6.11 7.94 1.65
C LEU A 45 4.74 8.60 1.55
N LYS A 46 4.35 9.07 0.34
CA LYS A 46 3.04 9.71 0.11
C LYS A 46 1.85 8.82 0.49
N TYR A 47 2.02 7.50 0.52
CA TYR A 47 0.95 6.56 0.86
C TYR A 47 0.69 6.43 2.36
N HIS A 48 1.56 6.97 3.24
CA HIS A 48 1.40 6.99 4.70
C HIS A 48 0.97 5.64 5.32
N LEU A 49 1.63 4.56 4.92
CA LEU A 49 1.30 3.21 5.35
C LEU A 49 2.00 2.84 6.65
N GLU A 50 1.41 1.91 7.38
CA GLU A 50 2.02 1.31 8.56
C GLU A 50 3.00 0.21 8.13
N GLU A 51 4.25 0.26 8.60
CA GLU A 51 5.19 -0.83 8.35
C GLU A 51 4.86 -2.03 9.25
N ILE A 52 4.66 -3.20 8.64
CA ILE A 52 4.41 -4.45 9.35
C ILE A 52 5.57 -5.43 9.17
N GLY A 53 6.08 -5.93 10.28
CA GLY A 53 7.09 -6.99 10.32
C GLY A 53 6.42 -8.36 10.33
N GLY A 54 6.55 -9.10 9.23
CA GLY A 54 6.03 -10.47 9.13
C GLY A 54 6.00 -10.97 7.69
N GLY A 55 6.16 -12.27 7.51
CA GLY A 55 5.93 -12.95 6.23
C GLY A 55 4.65 -13.78 6.28
N TYR A 56 4.15 -14.20 5.13
CA TYR A 56 3.11 -15.23 5.10
C TYR A 56 3.61 -16.46 5.84
N ARG A 57 2.85 -16.92 6.83
CA ARG A 57 3.12 -18.18 7.50
C ARG A 57 2.83 -19.29 6.48
N ALA A 58 3.87 -19.75 5.79
CA ALA A 58 3.79 -20.97 4.99
C ALA A 58 3.41 -22.11 5.94
N LYS A 59 2.31 -22.81 5.65
CA LYS A 59 1.94 -24.03 6.37
C LYS A 59 2.78 -25.20 5.89
#